data_AF-A0A814RCF8-F1
#
_entry.id   AF-A0A814RCF8-F1
#
_cell.length_a   1.000
_cell.length_b   1.000
_cell.length_c   1.000
_cell.angle_alpha   90.00
_cell.angle_beta   90.00
_cell.angle_gamma   90.00
#
_symmetry.space_group_name_H-M   'P 1'
#
loop_
_entity.id
_entity.type
_entity.pdbx_description
1 polymer ?
#
loop_
_entity_poly.entity_id
_entity_poly.type
_entity_poly.pdbx_seq_one_letter_code
_entity_poly.pdbx_strand_id
1 'polypeptide(L)'
;MYTWPYDDMLAANSGKVTNVRRVTYVVVDEADRMFDMDFEPQVTKILDSIRPDHQTVMFSATFPKQMEALARKTLYKPIEVTIGGRSIVCKDVIQYVVILDDDKKYL
;
A
#
# COMPACT_ATOMS: atom_id res chain seq x y z
N MET A 1 2.18 19.84 -8.85
CA MET A 1 1.32 19.28 -7.80
C MET A 1 0.20 18.53 -8.52
N TYR A 2 0.41 17.25 -8.79
CA TYR A 2 -0.53 16.41 -9.54
C TYR A 2 -1.53 15.80 -8.55
N THR A 3 -2.79 16.20 -8.64
CA THR A 3 -3.90 15.53 -7.94
C THR A 3 -4.27 14.29 -8.74
N TRP A 4 -4.16 13.11 -8.13
CA TRP A 4 -4.55 11.85 -8.74
C TRP A 4 -6.09 11.71 -8.80
N PRO A 5 -6.65 11.04 -9.84
CA PRO A 5 -8.09 10.92 -10.10
C PRO A 5 -8.87 10.00 -9.14
N TYR A 6 -8.26 9.44 -8.09
CA TYR A 6 -8.99 8.60 -7.12
C TYR A 6 -9.79 9.41 -6.09
N ASP A 7 -9.28 10.59 -5.71
CA ASP A 7 -10.06 11.57 -4.93
C ASP A 7 -11.27 12.08 -5.74
N ASP A 8 -11.19 12.00 -7.07
CA ASP A 8 -12.27 12.46 -7.94
C ASP A 8 -13.52 11.62 -7.80
N MET A 9 -13.55 10.33 -7.44
CA MET A 9 -14.83 9.63 -7.32
C MET A 9 -15.60 9.98 -6.03
N LEU A 10 -14.89 10.21 -4.92
CA LEU A 10 -15.50 10.67 -3.67
C LEU A 10 -15.88 12.15 -3.74
N ALA A 11 -15.14 12.96 -4.50
CA ALA A 11 -15.45 14.36 -4.76
C ALA A 11 -16.38 14.57 -5.97
N ALA A 12 -16.48 13.60 -6.88
CA ALA A 12 -17.23 13.70 -8.13
C ALA A 12 -18.69 13.97 -7.85
N ASN A 13 -19.23 14.90 -8.62
CA ASN A 13 -20.64 15.27 -8.55
C ASN A 13 -21.05 15.69 -7.12
N SER A 14 -20.14 16.36 -6.40
CA SER A 14 -20.30 16.74 -4.98
C SER A 14 -20.55 15.57 -4.04
N GLY A 15 -19.90 14.42 -4.29
CA GLY A 15 -20.05 13.20 -3.49
C GLY A 15 -21.35 12.42 -3.74
N LYS A 16 -22.03 12.67 -4.87
CA LYS A 16 -23.28 11.98 -5.25
C LYS A 16 -23.05 10.67 -6.00
N VAL A 17 -21.84 10.41 -6.49
CA VAL A 17 -21.54 9.19 -7.24
C VAL A 17 -21.39 7.99 -6.31
N THR A 18 -20.66 8.15 -5.21
CA THR A 18 -20.46 7.11 -4.19
C THR A 18 -20.12 7.73 -2.84
N ASN A 19 -20.25 6.96 -1.77
CA ASN A 19 -19.80 7.34 -0.43
C ASN A 19 -19.33 6.11 0.35
N VAL A 20 -18.49 6.35 1.36
CA VAL A 20 -17.91 5.29 2.19
C VAL A 20 -18.52 5.20 3.59
N ARG A 21 -19.66 5.88 3.84
CA ARG A 21 -20.29 5.99 5.17
C ARG A 21 -20.72 4.64 5.76
N ARG A 22 -21.00 3.66 4.89
CA ARG A 22 -21.43 2.30 5.30
C ARG A 22 -20.32 1.25 5.22
N VAL A 23 -19.11 1.64 4.83
CA VAL A 23 -17.96 0.74 4.77
C VAL A 23 -17.62 0.32 6.19
N THR A 24 -17.53 -0.99 6.41
CA THR A 24 -17.18 -1.60 7.70
C THR A 24 -15.87 -2.37 7.63
N TYR A 25 -15.31 -2.54 6.42
CA TYR A 25 -14.13 -3.33 6.18
C TYR A 25 -13.31 -2.70 5.06
N VAL A 26 -12.00 -2.53 5.28
CA VAL A 26 -11.05 -1.94 4.34
C VAL A 26 -9.84 -2.84 4.19
N VAL A 27 -9.38 -3.00 2.96
CA VAL A 27 -8.11 -3.67 2.64
C VAL A 27 -7.17 -2.67 2.00
N VAL A 28 -5.98 -2.54 2.57
CA VAL A 28 -4.85 -1.81 1.98
C VAL A 28 -3.86 -2.86 1.48
N ASP A 29 -3.85 -3.11 0.18
CA ASP A 29 -2.95 -4.08 -0.44
C ASP A 29 -1.73 -3.39 -1.05
N GLU A 30 -0.62 -4.11 -1.19
CA GLU A 30 0.68 -3.58 -1.66
C GLU A 30 1.06 -2.23 -1.01
N ALA A 31 0.94 -2.17 0.31
CA ALA A 31 1.04 -0.89 1.02
C ALA A 31 2.43 -0.25 0.89
N ASP A 32 3.49 -1.05 0.74
CA ASP A 32 4.84 -0.57 0.42
C ASP A 32 4.93 0.12 -0.94
N ARG A 33 4.24 -0.39 -1.97
CA ARG A 33 4.14 0.27 -3.28
C ARG A 33 3.36 1.56 -3.24
N MET A 34 2.28 1.61 -2.46
CA MET A 34 1.53 2.84 -2.24
C MET A 34 2.42 3.93 -1.63
N PHE A 35 3.34 3.54 -0.75
CA PHE A 35 4.34 4.45 -0.20
C PHE A 35 5.37 4.95 -1.20
N ASP A 36 5.91 4.05 -2.03
CA ASP A 36 6.86 4.43 -3.08
C ASP A 36 6.26 5.47 -4.04
N MET A 37 4.92 5.54 -4.13
CA MET A 37 4.16 6.47 -4.96
C MET A 37 3.62 7.70 -4.20
N ASP A 38 4.03 7.90 -2.94
CA ASP A 38 3.58 9.00 -2.07
C ASP A 38 2.05 9.05 -1.85
N PHE A 39 1.37 7.89 -1.82
CA PHE A 39 -0.08 7.82 -1.61
C PHE A 39 -0.56 7.91 -0.15
N GLU A 40 0.36 8.11 0.80
CA GLU A 40 0.02 8.20 2.23
C GLU A 40 -1.11 9.21 2.54
N PRO A 41 -1.08 10.45 2.01
CA PRO A 41 -2.11 11.45 2.32
C PRO A 41 -3.50 11.02 1.84
N GLN A 42 -3.58 10.38 0.67
CA GLN A 42 -4.83 9.94 0.07
C GLN A 42 -5.42 8.75 0.82
N VAL A 43 -4.59 7.76 1.18
CA VAL A 43 -5.02 6.60 1.98
C VAL A 43 -5.54 7.05 3.34
N THR A 44 -4.81 7.96 4.01
CA THR A 44 -5.26 8.54 5.29
C THR A 44 -6.62 9.22 5.12
N LYS A 45 -6.78 10.07 4.09
CA LYS A 45 -8.03 10.81 3.83
C LYS A 45 -9.23 9.89 3.57
N ILE A 46 -9.04 8.79 2.84
CA ILE A 46 -10.10 7.80 2.59
C ILE A 46 -10.50 7.11 3.89
N LEU A 47 -9.53 6.65 4.69
CA LEU A 47 -9.79 5.97 5.97
C LEU A 47 -10.47 6.90 6.98
N ASP A 48 -10.06 8.17 7.05
CA ASP A 48 -10.68 9.19 7.90
C ASP A 48 -12.13 9.50 7.48
N SER A 49 -12.49 9.22 6.23
CA SER A 49 -13.85 9.42 5.72
C SER A 49 -14.80 8.24 6.04
N ILE A 50 -14.26 7.13 6.57
CA ILE A 50 -15.00 5.92 6.95
C ILE A 50 -15.40 6.00 8.43
N ARG A 51 -16.47 5.30 8.80
CA ARG A 51 -16.90 5.19 10.21
C ARG A 51 -15.75 4.67 11.10
N PRO A 52 -15.55 5.17 12.32
CA PRO A 52 -14.37 4.84 13.14
C PRO A 52 -14.29 3.38 13.61
N ASP A 53 -15.40 2.65 13.61
CA ASP A 53 -15.51 1.24 14.00
C ASP A 53 -15.41 0.27 12.81
N HIS A 54 -14.74 0.68 11.74
CA HIS A 54 -14.39 -0.20 10.63
C HIS A 54 -13.19 -1.09 11.00
N GLN A 55 -13.13 -2.26 10.38
CA GLN A 55 -11.94 -3.11 10.41
C GLN A 55 -11.05 -2.76 9.23
N THR A 56 -9.74 -2.60 9.47
CA THR A 56 -8.75 -2.40 8.41
C THR A 56 -7.74 -3.54 8.43
N VAL A 57 -7.48 -4.10 7.26
CA VAL A 57 -6.42 -5.09 7.04
C VAL A 57 -5.42 -4.52 6.05
N MET A 58 -4.15 -4.71 6.32
CA MET A 58 -3.06 -4.17 5.53
C MET A 58 -2.10 -5.30 5.13
N PHE A 59 -1.79 -5.37 3.84
CA PHE A 59 -0.86 -6.33 3.25
C PHE A 59 0.32 -5.57 2.64
N SER A 60 1.52 -6.10 2.86
CA SER A 60 2.75 -5.51 2.34
C SER A 60 3.82 -6.60 2.21
N ALA A 61 4.60 -6.57 1.12
CA ALA A 61 5.70 -7.51 0.93
C ALA A 61 6.92 -7.13 1.79
N THR A 62 7.09 -5.83 2.03
CA THR A 62 8.15 -5.26 2.86
C THR A 62 7.58 -4.42 4.00
N PHE A 63 8.35 -4.24 5.07
CA PHE A 63 7.90 -3.47 6.24
C PHE A 63 9.01 -2.52 6.77
N PRO A 64 9.37 -1.48 6.00
CA PRO A 64 10.32 -0.45 6.44
C PRO A 64 9.72 0.42 7.55
N LYS A 65 10.56 1.21 8.24
CA LYS A 65 10.12 2.04 9.39
C LYS A 65 9.02 3.05 9.01
N GLN A 66 9.04 3.55 7.78
CA GLN A 66 8.04 4.47 7.25
C GLN A 66 6.67 3.77 7.11
N MET A 67 6.67 2.52 6.63
CA MET A 67 5.47 1.68 6.54
C MET A 67 4.87 1.39 7.92
N GLU A 68 5.72 1.14 8.91
CA GLU A 68 5.30 0.98 10.30
C GLU A 68 4.60 2.24 10.84
N ALA A 69 5.08 3.43 10.49
CA ALA A 69 4.44 4.68 10.88
C ALA A 69 3.02 4.81 10.32
N LEU A 70 2.77 4.37 9.08
CA LEU A 70 1.42 4.32 8.53
C LEU A 70 0.54 3.36 9.28
N ALA A 71 1.02 2.13 9.47
CA ALA A 71 0.28 1.07 10.13
C ALA A 71 -0.22 1.54 11.50
N ARG A 72 0.63 2.25 12.25
CA ARG A 72 0.29 2.83 13.55
C ARG A 72 -0.74 3.96 13.48
N LYS A 73 -0.78 4.70 12.37
CA LYS A 73 -1.70 5.82 12.15
C LYS A 73 -3.06 5.35 11.64
N THR A 74 -3.09 4.32 10.79
CA THR A 74 -4.30 3.86 10.09
C THR A 74 -4.97 2.65 10.72
N LEU A 75 -4.24 1.84 11.49
CA LEU A 75 -4.78 0.63 12.11
C LEU A 75 -5.00 0.83 13.62
N TYR A 76 -6.11 0.33 14.14
CA TYR A 76 -6.39 0.31 15.57
C TYR A 76 -5.96 -1.01 16.20
N LYS A 77 -4.96 -0.98 17.09
CA LYS A 77 -4.42 -2.16 17.81
C LYS A 77 -4.24 -3.39 16.90
N PRO A 78 -3.47 -3.29 15.81
CA PRO A 78 -3.36 -4.36 14.83
C PRO A 78 -2.65 -5.60 15.40
N ILE A 79 -3.02 -6.76 14.87
CA ILE A 79 -2.23 -8.00 15.01
C ILE A 79 -1.29 -8.05 13.81
N GLU A 80 0.02 -8.12 14.08
CA GLU A 80 1.04 -8.28 13.04
C GLU A 80 1.28 -9.77 12.77
N VAL A 81 1.15 -10.17 11.50
CA VAL A 81 1.44 -11.53 11.04
C VAL A 81 2.50 -11.43 9.94
N THR A 82 3.68 -11.96 10.21
CA THR A 82 4.82 -11.91 9.29
C THR A 82 5.17 -13.33 8.84
N ILE A 83 5.13 -13.57 7.52
CA ILE A 83 5.47 -14.85 6.91
C ILE A 83 6.83 -14.72 6.24
N GLY A 84 7.82 -15.51 6.68
CA GLY A 84 9.21 -15.39 6.25
C GLY A 84 9.99 -14.31 7.03
N GLY A 85 11.32 -14.33 6.94
CA GLY A 85 12.17 -13.31 7.57
C GLY A 85 12.27 -12.04 6.71
N ARG A 86 12.42 -10.87 7.35
CA ARG A 86 12.69 -9.59 6.66
C ARG A 86 13.82 -9.76 5.63
N SER A 87 13.51 -9.55 4.36
CA SER A 87 14.49 -9.48 3.26
C SER A 87 15.27 -10.77 2.93
N ILE A 88 14.70 -11.96 3.16
CA ILE A 88 15.34 -13.20 2.71
C ILE A 88 14.87 -13.48 1.28
N VAL A 89 15.74 -13.26 0.30
CA VAL A 89 15.50 -13.80 -1.05
C VAL A 89 15.38 -15.31 -0.91
N CYS A 90 14.38 -15.91 -1.57
CA CYS A 90 14.12 -17.34 -1.46
C CYS A 90 15.43 -18.13 -1.65
N LYS A 91 15.85 -18.88 -0.62
CA LYS A 91 17.12 -19.63 -0.66
C LYS A 91 17.12 -20.69 -1.76
N ASP A 92 15.94 -21.11 -2.21
CA ASP A 92 15.76 -22.09 -3.27
C ASP A 92 15.94 -21.49 -4.68
N VAL A 93 16.03 -20.16 -4.80
CA VAL A 93 16.27 -19.48 -6.08
C VAL A 93 17.77 -19.27 -6.26
N ILE A 94 18.36 -20.08 -7.14
CA ILE A 94 19.75 -19.92 -7.57
C ILE A 94 19.81 -18.73 -8.54
N GLN A 95 20.61 -17.72 -8.21
CA GLN A 95 20.79 -16.52 -9.02
C GLN A 95 22.19 -16.49 -9.61
N TYR A 96 22.29 -16.23 -10.92
CA TYR A 96 23.54 -16.03 -11.63
C TYR A 96 23.60 -14.60 -12.18
N VAL A 97 24.77 -13.96 -12.06
CA VAL A 97 25.03 -12.63 -12.64
C VAL A 97 26.00 -12.80 -13.79
N VAL A 98 25.64 -12.30 -14.97
CA VAL A 98 26.52 -12.24 -16.14
C VAL A 98 26.72 -10.77 -16.51
N ILE A 99 27.98 -10.34 -16.57
CA ILE A 99 28.35 -9.00 -17.03
C ILE A 99 28.55 -9.07 -18.54
N LEU A 100 27.79 -8.27 -19.28
CA LEU A 100 27.83 -8.18 -20.74
C LEU A 100 28.01 -6.72 -21.15
N ASP A 101 28.69 -6.49 -22.27
CA ASP A 101 28.66 -5.21 -22.97
C ASP A 101 27.23 -4.96 -23.51
N ASP A 102 26.80 -3.70 -23.57
CA ASP A 102 25.40 -3.33 -23.93
C ASP A 102 24.94 -3.95 -25.27
N ASP A 103 25.87 -4.08 -26.22
CA ASP A 103 25.67 -4.64 -27.55
C ASP A 103 25.24 -6.12 -27.54
N LYS A 104 25.49 -6.83 -26.43
CA LYS A 104 25.22 -8.27 -26.26
C LYS A 104 24.00 -8.57 -25.40
N LYS A 105 23.26 -7.54 -24.97
CA LYS A 105 22.14 -7.67 -24.03
C LYS A 105 20.85 -8.24 -24.65
N TYR A 106 20.71 -8.19 -25.98
CA TYR A 106 19.47 -8.56 -26.71
C TYR A 106 19.64 -9.70 -27.72
N LEU A 107 20.72 -10.48 -27.62
CA LEU A 107 20.96 -11.66 -28.46
C LEU A 107 20.26 -12.91 -27.92
#